data_AF-A0A946JU66-F1
#
_entry.id   AF-A0A946JU66-F1
#
_cell.length_a   1.000
_cell.length_b   1.000
_cell.length_c   1.000
_cell.angle_alpha   90.00
_cell.angle_beta   90.00
_cell.angle_gamma   90.00
#
_symmetry.space_group_name_H-M   'P 1'
#
loop_
_entity.id
_entity.type
_entity.pdbx_description
1 polymer ?
#
loop_
_entity_poly.entity_id
_entity_poly.type
_entity_poly.pdbx_seq_one_letter_code
_entity_poly.pdbx_strand_id
1 'polypeptide(L)'
;MGVKLLREAGIPLIIMTGEDTEIVAKRAQKLGIDRIFQGENEKLKRLKEVCTELGITLDEVAYIGDDLNDVDVLQAVGISAMPPNSPILDQFTPDYLTTRSGGDGAFRDFVDFILSQK
;
A
#
# COMPACT_ATOMS: atom_id res chain seq x y z
N MET A 1 10.33 8.55 6.59
CA MET A 1 9.85 8.41 7.98
C MET A 1 8.78 7.33 8.09
N GLY A 2 7.71 7.33 7.28
CA GLY A 2 6.63 6.31 7.35
C GLY A 2 7.13 4.86 7.38
N VAL A 3 8.01 4.46 6.45
CA VAL A 3 8.61 3.11 6.42
C VAL A 3 9.30 2.73 7.73
N LYS A 4 10.03 3.69 8.33
CA LYS A 4 10.74 3.47 9.59
C LYS A 4 9.75 3.25 10.74
N LEU A 5 8.69 4.05 10.81
CA LEU A 5 7.67 3.94 11.86
C LEU A 5 6.92 2.61 11.79
N LEU A 6 6.54 2.16 10.59
CA LEU A 6 5.93 0.84 10.40
C LEU A 6 6.87 -0.28 10.87
N ARG A 7 8.16 -0.20 10.53
CA ARG A 7 9.16 -1.17 10.98
C ARG A 7 9.31 -1.20 12.50
N GLU A 8 9.40 -0.04 13.14
CA GLU A 8 9.46 0.08 14.61
C GLU A 8 8.20 -0.48 15.27
N ALA A 9 7.04 -0.36 14.61
CA ALA A 9 5.79 -0.94 15.04
C ALA A 9 5.64 -2.45 14.72
N GLY A 10 6.63 -3.07 14.06
CA GLY A 10 6.58 -4.48 13.66
C GLY A 10 5.56 -4.79 12.56
N ILE A 11 5.16 -3.80 11.76
CA ILE A 11 4.21 -3.95 10.66
C ILE A 11 4.99 -4.18 9.36
N PRO A 12 4.86 -5.36 8.71
CA PRO A 12 5.49 -5.61 7.42
C PRO A 12 5.01 -4.64 6.34
N LEU A 13 5.93 -4.13 5.52
CA LEU A 13 5.62 -3.27 4.39
C LEU A 13 6.01 -3.95 3.09
N ILE A 14 5.14 -3.86 2.09
CA ILE A 14 5.31 -4.41 0.76
C ILE A 14 5.06 -3.31 -0.27
N ILE A 15 5.82 -3.33 -1.38
CA ILE A 15 5.50 -2.53 -2.57
C ILE A 15 5.02 -3.48 -3.66
N MET A 16 3.88 -3.15 -4.29
CA MET A 16 3.40 -3.80 -5.51
C MET A 16 3.19 -2.74 -6.58
N THR A 17 3.83 -2.90 -7.74
CA THR A 17 3.70 -1.96 -8.85
C THR A 17 3.69 -2.71 -10.18
N GLY A 18 2.92 -2.19 -11.13
CA GLY A 18 2.95 -2.65 -12.53
C GLY A 18 4.20 -2.15 -13.27
N GLU A 19 4.90 -1.14 -12.73
CA GLU A 19 6.18 -0.72 -13.27
C GLU A 19 7.28 -1.71 -12.91
N ASP A 20 8.26 -1.87 -13.81
CA ASP A 20 9.49 -2.61 -13.53
C ASP A 20 10.68 -1.71 -13.86
N THR A 21 11.22 -1.05 -12.83
CA THR A 21 12.30 -0.07 -13.01
C THR A 21 13.36 -0.16 -11.91
N GLU A 22 14.61 0.15 -12.27
CA GLU A 22 15.69 0.25 -11.28
C GLU A 22 15.43 1.32 -10.21
N ILE A 23 14.65 2.36 -10.53
CA ILE A 23 14.39 3.47 -9.62
C ILE A 23 13.59 3.00 -8.41
N VAL A 24 12.53 2.22 -8.64
CA VAL A 24 11.71 1.66 -7.57
C VAL A 24 12.54 0.67 -6.75
N ALA A 25 13.32 -0.21 -7.39
CA ALA A 25 14.21 -1.15 -6.71
C ALA A 25 15.23 -0.45 -5.78
N LYS A 26 15.95 0.56 -6.29
CA LYS A 26 16.92 1.35 -5.50
C LYS A 26 16.23 2.10 -4.37
N ARG A 27 15.01 2.60 -4.59
CA ARG A 27 14.23 3.31 -3.56
C ARG A 27 13.81 2.36 -2.44
N ALA A 28 13.31 1.17 -2.77
CA ALA A 28 12.95 0.14 -1.81
C ALA A 28 14.16 -0.28 -0.97
N GLN A 29 15.29 -0.56 -1.62
CA GLN A 29 16.55 -0.90 -0.94
C GLN A 29 17.00 0.20 0.02
N LYS A 30 17.01 1.47 -0.43
CA LYS A 30 17.38 2.61 0.42
C LYS A 30 16.48 2.76 1.64
N LEU A 31 15.19 2.42 1.49
CA LEU A 31 14.23 2.48 2.58
C LEU A 31 14.24 1.21 3.45
N GLY A 32 14.91 0.13 3.04
CA GLY A 32 14.90 -1.17 3.71
C GLY A 32 13.56 -1.88 3.59
N ILE A 33 12.93 -1.82 2.43
CA ILE A 33 11.70 -2.56 2.14
C ILE A 33 12.09 -3.88 1.51
N ASP A 34 11.85 -4.98 2.23
CA ASP A 34 12.37 -6.31 1.85
C ASP A 34 11.54 -6.99 0.75
N ARG A 35 10.25 -6.65 0.66
CA ARG A 35 9.30 -7.27 -0.27
C ARG A 35 8.83 -6.24 -1.30
N ILE A 36 9.31 -6.38 -2.52
CA ILE A 36 8.91 -5.57 -3.67
C ILE A 36 8.51 -6.51 -4.82
N PHE A 37 7.32 -6.28 -5.37
CA PHE A 37 6.79 -6.97 -6.53
C PHE A 37 6.62 -5.96 -7.67
N GLN A 38 7.48 -6.04 -8.67
CA GLN A 38 7.47 -5.19 -9.86
C GLN A 38 6.92 -5.93 -11.06
N GLY A 39 6.41 -5.20 -12.06
CA GLY A 39 5.74 -5.79 -13.22
C GLY A 39 4.48 -6.59 -12.85
N GLU A 40 3.91 -6.32 -11.68
CA GLU A 40 2.78 -7.07 -11.12
C GLU A 40 1.46 -6.48 -11.61
N ASN A 41 0.76 -7.24 -12.45
CA ASN A 41 -0.53 -6.85 -13.01
C ASN A 41 -1.70 -7.53 -12.27
N GLU A 42 -1.49 -8.69 -11.65
CA GLU A 42 -2.51 -9.40 -10.88
C GLU A 42 -2.33 -9.12 -9.37
N LYS A 43 -2.38 -7.84 -8.97
CA LYS A 43 -2.05 -7.39 -7.60
C LYS A 43 -2.83 -8.13 -6.51
N LEU A 44 -4.13 -8.36 -6.70
CA LEU A 44 -4.96 -9.08 -5.71
C LEU A 44 -4.53 -10.55 -5.55
N LYS A 45 -4.18 -11.21 -6.66
CA LYS A 45 -3.68 -12.60 -6.61
C LYS A 45 -2.36 -12.67 -5.87
N ARG A 46 -1.41 -11.77 -6.21
CA ARG A 46 -0.14 -11.64 -5.50
C ARG A 46 -0.35 -11.38 -4.01
N LEU A 47 -1.28 -10.49 -3.66
CA LEU A 47 -1.55 -10.17 -2.27
C LEU A 47 -2.08 -11.39 -1.50
N LYS A 48 -2.95 -12.21 -2.09
CA LYS A 48 -3.42 -13.47 -1.48
C LYS A 48 -2.28 -14.46 -1.22
N GLU A 49 -1.34 -14.58 -2.16
CA GLU A 49 -0.13 -15.40 -1.97
C GLU A 49 0.69 -14.90 -0.79
N VAL A 50 0.95 -13.59 -0.71
CA VAL A 50 1.69 -12.99 0.41
C VAL A 50 0.96 -13.17 1.74
N CYS A 51 -0.36 -12.98 1.77
CA CYS A 51 -1.15 -13.22 2.98
C CYS A 51 -1.01 -14.67 3.46
N THR A 52 -1.03 -15.62 2.53
CA THR A 52 -0.82 -17.05 2.81
C THR A 52 0.57 -17.31 3.39
N GLU A 53 1.63 -16.72 2.82
CA GLU A 53 3.00 -16.84 3.33
C GLU A 53 3.18 -16.25 4.73
N LEU A 54 2.47 -15.16 5.03
CA LEU A 54 2.52 -14.48 6.31
C LEU A 54 1.55 -15.07 7.35
N GLY A 55 0.65 -15.97 6.95
CA GLY A 55 -0.37 -16.56 7.82
C GLY A 55 -1.44 -15.56 8.27
N ILE A 56 -1.73 -14.54 7.45
CA ILE A 56 -2.74 -13.50 7.73
C ILE A 56 -3.88 -13.56 6.72
N THR A 57 -4.99 -12.90 7.05
CA THR A 57 -6.14 -12.70 6.15
C THR A 57 -6.08 -11.32 5.47
N LEU A 58 -6.87 -11.13 4.41
CA LEU A 58 -6.96 -9.82 3.75
C LEU A 58 -7.55 -8.74 4.66
N ASP A 59 -8.40 -9.12 5.62
CA ASP A 59 -8.98 -8.22 6.64
C ASP A 59 -7.91 -7.64 7.58
N GLU A 60 -6.72 -8.25 7.65
CA GLU A 60 -5.57 -7.77 8.43
C GLU A 60 -4.61 -6.90 7.61
N VAL A 61 -4.95 -6.61 6.34
CA VAL A 61 -4.12 -5.83 5.42
C VAL A 61 -4.61 -4.38 5.34
N ALA A 62 -3.66 -3.46 5.39
CA ALA A 62 -3.85 -2.06 5.01
C ALA A 62 -3.21 -1.79 3.65
N TYR A 63 -3.96 -1.20 2.71
CA TYR A 63 -3.48 -0.90 1.35
C TYR A 63 -3.73 0.56 1.00
N ILE A 64 -2.73 1.21 0.39
CA ILE A 64 -2.88 2.53 -0.22
C ILE A 64 -2.60 2.42 -1.72
N GLY A 65 -3.58 2.80 -2.53
CA GLY A 65 -3.51 2.78 -3.99
C GLY A 65 -4.16 4.02 -4.59
N ASP A 66 -3.99 4.22 -5.89
CA ASP A 66 -4.48 5.43 -6.56
C ASP A 66 -5.02 5.21 -7.96
N ASP A 67 -4.96 4.02 -8.54
CA ASP A 67 -5.40 3.80 -9.93
C ASP A 67 -6.28 2.54 -10.11
N LEU A 68 -6.83 2.35 -11.30
CA LEU A 68 -7.77 1.28 -11.65
C LEU A 68 -7.23 -0.13 -11.34
N ASN A 69 -5.92 -0.34 -11.48
CA ASN A 69 -5.29 -1.62 -11.18
C ASN A 69 -5.22 -1.94 -9.67
N ASP A 70 -5.57 -0.98 -8.80
CA ASP A 70 -5.66 -1.15 -7.35
C ASP A 70 -7.08 -1.48 -6.89
N VAL A 71 -8.12 -1.26 -7.70
CA VAL A 71 -9.52 -1.32 -7.27
C VAL A 71 -9.87 -2.67 -6.62
N ASP A 72 -9.48 -3.78 -7.27
CA ASP A 72 -9.74 -5.12 -6.74
C ASP A 72 -9.03 -5.38 -5.41
N VAL A 73 -7.87 -4.75 -5.19
CA VAL A 73 -7.13 -4.84 -3.93
C VAL A 73 -7.78 -3.96 -2.87
N LEU A 74 -8.07 -2.71 -3.21
CA LEU A 74 -8.71 -1.73 -2.34
C LEU A 74 -10.06 -2.25 -1.81
N GLN A 75 -10.84 -2.94 -2.63
CA GLN A 75 -12.11 -3.54 -2.22
C GLN A 75 -11.97 -4.77 -1.31
N ALA A 76 -10.83 -5.44 -1.33
CA ALA A 76 -10.65 -6.74 -0.69
C ALA A 76 -9.93 -6.70 0.66
N VAL A 77 -9.21 -5.61 0.95
CA VAL A 77 -8.42 -5.47 2.18
C VAL A 77 -9.25 -4.90 3.34
N GLY A 78 -8.80 -5.12 4.57
CA GLY A 78 -9.49 -4.63 5.77
C GLY A 78 -9.42 -3.11 5.95
N ILE A 79 -8.37 -2.46 5.47
CA ILE A 79 -8.27 -0.99 5.44
C ILE A 79 -7.74 -0.54 4.08
N SER A 80 -8.58 0.17 3.34
CA SER A 80 -8.24 0.80 2.08
C SER A 80 -7.97 2.30 2.25
N ALA A 81 -6.96 2.81 1.56
CA ALA A 81 -6.66 4.22 1.51
C ALA A 81 -6.36 4.70 0.10
N MET A 82 -6.68 5.97 -0.17
CA MET A 82 -6.46 6.60 -1.46
C MET A 82 -6.07 8.06 -1.28
N PRO A 83 -5.20 8.61 -2.15
CA PRO A 83 -4.92 10.03 -2.14
C PRO A 83 -5.98 10.86 -2.89
N PRO A 84 -6.18 12.14 -2.51
CA PRO A 84 -7.22 13.02 -3.06
C PRO A 84 -6.99 13.44 -4.52
N ASN A 85 -5.81 13.16 -5.08
CA ASN A 85 -5.50 13.38 -6.49
C ASN A 85 -5.60 12.10 -7.34
N SER A 86 -6.16 11.02 -6.79
CA SER A 86 -6.42 9.80 -7.54
C SER A 86 -7.50 10.03 -8.62
N PRO A 87 -7.30 9.53 -9.85
CA PRO A 87 -8.29 9.61 -10.93
C PRO A 87 -9.54 8.74 -10.72
N ILE A 88 -9.59 7.88 -9.69
CA ILE A 88 -10.67 6.89 -9.49
C ILE A 88 -11.53 7.17 -8.25
N LEU A 89 -11.44 8.38 -7.68
CA LEU A 89 -12.23 8.80 -6.51
C LEU A 89 -13.74 8.78 -6.72
N ASP A 90 -14.20 8.83 -7.97
CA ASP A 90 -15.60 8.72 -8.36
C ASP A 90 -16.07 7.27 -8.49
N GLN A 91 -15.14 6.32 -8.59
CA GLN A 91 -15.40 4.89 -8.81
C GLN A 91 -15.25 4.06 -7.53
N PHE A 92 -14.48 4.54 -6.56
CA PHE A 92 -14.24 3.84 -5.30
C PHE A 92 -14.17 4.81 -4.11
N THR A 93 -14.82 4.45 -3.01
CA THR A 93 -14.72 5.17 -1.73
C THR A 93 -13.82 4.39 -0.78
N PRO A 94 -12.60 4.86 -0.47
CA PRO A 94 -11.71 4.20 0.48
C PRO A 94 -12.20 4.38 1.92
N ASP A 95 -11.74 3.51 2.82
CA ASP A 95 -11.95 3.67 4.26
C ASP A 95 -11.25 4.93 4.78
N TYR A 96 -10.08 5.26 4.20
CA TYR A 96 -9.34 6.46 4.51
C TYR A 96 -8.91 7.24 3.26
N LEU A 97 -9.53 8.40 3.04
CA LEU A 97 -9.03 9.38 2.08
C LEU A 97 -7.91 10.19 2.75
N THR A 98 -6.69 10.16 2.21
CA THR A 98 -5.59 10.91 2.81
C THR A 98 -5.81 12.43 2.70
N THR A 99 -5.33 13.17 3.68
CA THR A 99 -5.36 14.64 3.69
C THR A 99 -4.34 15.26 2.73
N ARG A 100 -3.26 14.50 2.43
CA ARG A 100 -2.20 14.92 1.52
C ARG A 100 -2.25 14.16 0.21
N SER A 101 -1.87 14.80 -0.90
CA SER A 101 -1.81 14.18 -2.22
C SER A 101 -0.68 13.16 -2.36
N GLY A 102 -0.81 12.26 -3.33
CA GLY A 102 0.25 11.36 -3.79
C GLY A 102 1.51 12.16 -4.15
N GLY A 103 2.68 11.64 -3.77
CA GLY A 103 3.95 12.36 -3.91
C GLY A 103 4.21 13.45 -2.85
N ASP A 104 3.17 14.03 -2.25
CA ASP A 104 3.29 15.02 -1.15
C ASP A 104 3.03 14.40 0.24
N GLY A 105 3.40 13.14 0.44
CA GLY A 105 3.36 12.50 1.76
C GLY A 105 2.04 11.84 2.14
N ALA A 106 1.15 11.53 1.19
CA ALA A 106 -0.02 10.66 1.40
C ALA A 106 0.32 9.37 2.18
N PHE A 107 1.41 8.68 1.81
CA PHE A 107 1.85 7.48 2.53
C PHE A 107 2.21 7.76 3.99
N ARG A 108 2.81 8.91 4.31
CA ARG A 108 3.16 9.24 5.70
C ARG A 108 1.90 9.50 6.53
N ASP A 109 0.96 10.24 5.95
CA ASP A 109 -0.35 10.52 6.54
C ASP A 109 -1.10 9.20 6.83
N PHE A 110 -1.17 8.30 5.85
CA PHE A 110 -1.79 7.00 6.04
C PHE A 110 -1.08 6.15 7.12
N VAL A 111 0.25 6.18 7.18
CA VAL A 111 0.99 5.50 8.27
C VAL A 111 0.62 6.07 9.64
N ASP A 112 0.48 7.39 9.78
CA ASP A 112 0.08 8.01 11.05
C ASP A 112 -1.35 7.58 11.43
N PHE A 113 -2.26 7.48 10.46
CA PHE A 113 -3.60 6.91 10.66
C PHE A 113 -3.53 5.46 11.15
N ILE A 114 -2.83 4.56 10.45
CA ILE A 114 -2.70 3.14 10.83
C ILE A 114 -2.15 2.99 12.25
N LEU A 115 -1.11 3.75 12.60
CA LEU A 115 -0.51 3.67 13.94
C LEU A 115 -1.40 4.26 15.04
N SER A 116 -2.35 5.14 14.69
CA SER A 116 -3.34 5.65 15.64
C SER A 116 -4.46 4.66 15.97
N GLN A 117 -4.66 3.65 15.12
CA GLN A 117 -5.70 2.61 15.28
C GLN A 117 -5.18 1.35 15.99
N LYS A 118 -3.91 1.34 16.41
CA LYS A 118 -3.23 0.21 17.05
C LYS A 118 -3.39 0.24 18.57
#